data_AF-A0A847XH17-F1
#
_entry.id   AF-A0A847XH17-F1
#
_cell.length_a   1.000
_cell.length_b   1.000
_cell.length_c   1.000
_cell.angle_alpha   90.00
_cell.angle_beta   90.00
_cell.angle_gamma   90.00
#
_symmetry.space_group_name_H-M   'P 1'
#
loop_
_entity.id
_entity.type
_entity.pdbx_description
1 polymer ?
#
loop_
_entity_poly.entity_id
_entity_poly.type
_entity_poly.pdbx_seq_one_letter_code
_entity_poly.pdbx_strand_id
1 'polypeptide(L)'
;MKKLEKTRQNIRALEDELDKTEKQLKQLENQEKKILRQDKLREQKKRNHRLITRGAMLESFIENAEELTNEDIKILLKVAFNTSDFKETLSIIRES
;
A
#
# COMPACT_ATOMS: atom_id res chain seq x y z
N MET A 1 27.33 55.36 -5.55
CA MET A 1 26.41 54.79 -6.57
C MET A 1 26.73 53.34 -6.93
N LYS A 2 27.97 52.98 -7.33
CA LYS A 2 28.34 51.59 -7.72
C LYS A 2 28.01 50.47 -6.71
N LYS A 3 28.13 50.73 -5.40
CA LYS A 3 27.83 49.73 -4.35
C LYS A 3 26.34 49.38 -4.28
N LEU A 4 25.45 50.36 -4.46
CA LEU A 4 23.99 50.17 -4.44
C LEU A 4 23.53 49.34 -5.65
N GLU A 5 24.10 49.61 -6.82
CA GLU A 5 23.80 48.88 -8.05
C GLU A 5 24.23 47.41 -7.96
N LYS A 6 25.42 47.15 -7.42
CA LYS A 6 25.90 45.79 -7.13
C LYS A 6 24.99 45.04 -6.15
N THR A 7 24.54 45.71 -5.08
CA THR A 7 23.57 45.12 -4.15
C THR A 7 22.25 44.76 -4.83
N ARG A 8 21.73 45.63 -5.72
CA ARG A 8 20.50 45.33 -6.49
C ARG A 8 20.65 44.14 -7.43
N GLN A 9 21.80 44.01 -8.09
CA GLN A 9 22.09 42.84 -8.94
C GLN A 9 22.15 41.55 -8.11
N ASN A 10 22.77 41.59 -6.94
CA ASN A 10 22.82 40.43 -6.04
C ASN A 10 21.43 40.03 -5.53
N ILE A 11 20.57 41.00 -5.19
CA ILE A 11 19.19 40.72 -4.76
C ILE A 11 18.43 39.98 -5.87
N ARG A 12 18.51 40.48 -7.12
CA ARG A 12 17.86 39.83 -8.27
C ARG A 12 18.36 38.41 -8.49
N ALA A 13 19.67 38.19 -8.41
CA ALA A 13 20.24 36.84 -8.56
C ALA A 13 19.74 35.89 -7.46
N LEU A 14 19.63 36.36 -6.21
CA LEU A 14 19.08 35.57 -5.11
C LEU A 14 17.57 35.31 -5.27
N GLU A 15 16.81 36.26 -5.80
CA GLU A 15 15.38 36.08 -6.12
C GLU A 15 15.19 35.02 -7.22
N ASP A 16 16.02 35.04 -8.26
CA ASP A 16 16.00 34.04 -9.34
C ASP A 16 16.40 32.64 -8.83
N GLU A 17 17.41 32.55 -7.96
CA GLU A 17 17.80 31.30 -7.31
C GLU A 17 16.68 30.77 -6.40
N LEU A 18 16.02 31.64 -5.65
CA LEU A 18 14.90 31.27 -4.79
C LEU A 18 13.73 30.69 -5.60
N ASP A 19 13.30 31.36 -6.68
CA ASP A 19 12.22 30.86 -7.54
C ASP A 19 12.58 29.49 -8.15
N LYS A 20 13.84 29.31 -8.56
CA LYS A 20 14.32 28.02 -9.07
C LYS A 20 14.25 26.93 -8.01
N THR A 21 14.70 27.22 -6.79
CA THR A 21 14.68 26.26 -5.67
C THR A 21 13.25 25.94 -5.23
N GLU A 22 12.34 26.91 -5.19
CA GLU A 22 10.92 26.69 -4.88
C GLU A 22 10.24 25.79 -5.91
N LYS A 23 10.53 26.00 -7.20
CA LYS A 23 10.05 25.12 -8.28
C LYS A 23 10.58 23.70 -8.12
N GLN A 24 11.85 23.53 -7.76
CA GLN A 24 12.44 22.23 -7.51
C GLN A 24 11.82 21.55 -6.29
N LEU A 25 11.59 22.28 -5.20
CA LEU A 25 10.92 21.77 -4.00
C LEU A 25 9.53 21.23 -4.34
N LYS A 26 8.73 22.01 -5.07
CA LYS A 26 7.39 21.58 -5.51
C LYS A 26 7.43 20.33 -6.39
N GLN A 27 8.46 20.17 -7.23
CA GLN A 27 8.64 18.96 -8.03
C GLN A 27 8.96 17.75 -7.16
N LEU A 28 9.86 17.90 -6.18
CA LEU A 28 10.23 16.84 -5.25
C LEU A 28 9.03 16.41 -4.38
N GLU A 29 8.24 17.35 -3.86
CA GLU A 29 7.01 17.04 -3.11
C GLU A 29 6.00 16.24 -3.94
N ASN A 30 5.87 16.56 -5.23
CA ASN A 30 5.00 15.81 -6.14
C ASN A 30 5.53 14.40 -6.42
N GLN A 31 6.86 14.25 -6.54
CA GLN A 31 7.51 12.95 -6.68
C GLN A 31 7.32 12.09 -5.43
N GLU A 32 7.51 12.67 -4.24
CA GLU A 32 7.28 11.99 -2.95
C GLU A 32 5.84 11.46 -2.86
N LYS A 33 4.84 12.32 -3.13
CA LYS A 33 3.43 11.91 -3.16
C LYS A 33 3.16 10.78 -4.14
N LYS A 34 3.80 10.80 -5.32
CA LYS A 34 3.68 9.74 -6.32
C LYS A 34 4.25 8.42 -5.81
N ILE A 35 5.43 8.45 -5.19
CA ILE A 35 6.10 7.26 -4.63
C ILE A 35 5.23 6.65 -3.52
N LEU A 36 4.78 7.46 -2.56
CA LEU A 36 3.91 7.00 -1.47
C LEU A 36 2.62 6.34 -2.00
N ARG A 37 2.01 6.93 -3.03
CA ARG A 37 0.83 6.34 -3.68
C ARG A 37 1.15 5.01 -4.37
N GLN A 38 2.28 4.93 -5.06
CA GLN A 38 2.70 3.70 -5.75
C GLN A 38 2.99 2.57 -4.76
N ASP A 39 3.64 2.86 -3.64
CA ASP A 39 3.92 1.86 -2.61
C ASP A 39 2.62 1.35 -1.97
N LYS A 40 1.67 2.25 -1.65
CA LYS A 40 0.35 1.85 -1.16
C LYS A 40 -0.38 0.95 -2.17
N LEU A 41 -0.36 1.29 -3.45
CA LEU A 41 -0.97 0.48 -4.51
C LEU A 41 -0.29 -0.89 -4.66
N ARG A 42 1.04 -0.95 -4.53
CA ARG A 42 1.80 -2.19 -4.59
C ARG A 42 1.41 -3.13 -3.46
N GLU A 43 1.30 -2.61 -2.24
CA GLU A 43 0.88 -3.41 -1.08
C GLU A 43 -0.59 -3.84 -1.18
N GLN A 44 -1.48 -2.98 -1.69
CA GLN A 44 -2.85 -3.36 -2.00
C GLN A 44 -2.92 -4.48 -3.05
N LYS A 45 -2.13 -4.40 -4.12
CA LYS A 45 -2.09 -5.44 -5.16
C LYS A 45 -1.59 -6.77 -4.61
N LYS A 46 -0.52 -6.76 -3.81
CA LYS A 46 -0.02 -7.97 -3.13
C LYS A 46 -1.08 -8.58 -2.21
N ARG A 47 -1.73 -7.75 -1.38
CA ARG A 47 -2.81 -8.20 -0.49
C ARG A 47 -3.97 -8.80 -1.29
N ASN A 48 -4.44 -8.11 -2.32
CA ASN A 48 -5.58 -8.58 -3.12
C ASN A 48 -5.25 -9.87 -3.86
N HIS A 49 -4.06 -9.97 -4.46
CA HIS A 49 -3.60 -11.21 -5.08
C HIS A 49 -3.62 -12.37 -4.07
N ARG A 50 -3.03 -12.17 -2.89
CA ARG A 50 -3.04 -13.18 -1.81
C ARG A 50 -4.46 -13.57 -1.40
N LEU A 51 -5.37 -12.61 -1.23
CA LEU A 51 -6.74 -12.87 -0.82
C LEU A 51 -7.53 -13.60 -1.89
N ILE A 52 -7.38 -13.24 -3.16
CA ILE A 52 -8.06 -13.91 -4.28
C ILE A 52 -7.56 -15.34 -4.43
N THR A 53 -6.23 -15.55 -4.47
CA THR A 53 -5.65 -16.89 -4.62
C THR A 53 -6.05 -17.81 -3.46
N ARG A 54 -5.98 -17.32 -2.22
CA ARG A 54 -6.38 -18.11 -1.05
C ARG A 54 -7.89 -18.29 -0.96
N GLY A 55 -8.68 -17.30 -1.38
CA GLY A 55 -10.14 -17.38 -1.45
C GLY A 55 -10.58 -18.48 -2.43
N ALA A 56 -10.02 -18.50 -3.63
CA ALA A 56 -10.30 -19.53 -4.63
C ALA A 56 -9.92 -20.94 -4.14
N MET A 57 -8.81 -21.08 -3.40
CA MET A 57 -8.47 -22.36 -2.75
C MET A 57 -9.52 -22.79 -1.72
N LEU A 58 -10.00 -21.86 -0.88
CA LEU A 58 -11.01 -22.15 0.13
C LEU A 58 -12.36 -22.52 -0.50
N GLU A 59 -12.78 -21.77 -1.53
CA GLU A 59 -14.00 -22.08 -2.31
C GLU A 59 -13.93 -23.46 -2.93
N SER A 60 -12.75 -23.91 -3.40
CA SER A 60 -12.61 -25.25 -4.00
C SER A 60 -12.86 -26.42 -3.04
N PHE A 61 -12.87 -26.20 -1.72
CA PHE A 61 -13.20 -27.22 -0.72
C PHE A 61 -14.70 -27.26 -0.36
N ILE A 62 -15.50 -26.36 -0.91
CA ILE A 62 -16.91 -26.20 -0.58
C ILE A 62 -17.73 -26.52 -1.83
N GLU A 63 -18.60 -27.52 -1.73
CA GLU A 63 -19.49 -27.90 -2.83
C GLU A 63 -20.53 -26.80 -3.09
N ASN A 64 -20.74 -26.44 -4.36
CA ASN A 64 -21.63 -25.36 -4.80
C ASN A 64 -21.38 -24.02 -4.07
N ALA A 65 -20.11 -23.67 -3.83
CA ALA A 65 -19.72 -22.47 -3.11
C ALA A 65 -20.29 -21.18 -3.73
N GLU A 66 -20.47 -21.12 -5.06
CA GLU A 66 -21.06 -19.96 -5.74
C GLU A 66 -22.52 -19.67 -5.36
N GLU A 67 -23.25 -20.66 -4.85
CA GLU A 67 -24.65 -20.51 -4.41
C GLU A 67 -24.75 -19.98 -2.97
N LEU A 68 -23.64 -19.98 -2.23
CA LEU A 68 -23.59 -19.60 -0.83
C LEU A 68 -23.28 -18.11 -0.67
N THR A 69 -23.91 -17.48 0.31
CA THR A 69 -23.59 -16.09 0.63
C THR A 69 -22.27 -16.00 1.40
N ASN A 70 -21.68 -14.81 1.42
CA ASN A 70 -20.48 -14.55 2.23
C ASN A 70 -20.66 -14.88 3.72
N GLU A 71 -21.87 -14.76 4.26
CA GLU A 71 -22.13 -15.13 5.67
C GLU A 71 -22.25 -16.64 5.85
N ASP A 72 -22.84 -17.36 4.89
CA ASP A 72 -22.87 -18.83 4.91
C ASP A 72 -21.45 -19.40 4.87
N ILE A 73 -20.61 -18.92 3.95
CA ILE A 73 -19.20 -19.30 3.84
C ILE A 73 -18.48 -19.03 5.17
N LYS A 74 -18.71 -17.87 5.79
CA LYS A 74 -18.06 -17.53 7.07
C LYS A 74 -18.51 -18.43 8.22
N ILE A 75 -19.78 -18.84 8.26
CA ILE A 75 -20.28 -19.80 9.25
C ILE A 75 -19.58 -21.15 9.04
N LEU A 76 -19.55 -21.65 7.80
CA LEU A 76 -18.88 -22.91 7.45
C LEU A 76 -17.41 -22.89 7.86
N LEU A 77 -16.67 -21.84 7.49
CA LEU A 77 -15.25 -21.71 7.84
C LEU A 77 -15.03 -21.63 9.36
N LYS A 78 -15.90 -20.93 10.11
CA LYS A 78 -15.83 -20.91 11.57
C LYS A 78 -15.99 -22.30 12.18
N VAL A 79 -16.96 -23.08 11.68
CA VAL A 79 -17.19 -24.44 12.17
C VAL A 79 -16.00 -25.35 11.80
N ALA A 80 -15.56 -25.33 10.53
CA ALA A 80 -14.46 -26.15 10.04
C ALA A 80 -13.15 -25.89 10.78
N PHE A 81 -12.83 -24.63 11.09
CA PHE A 81 -11.58 -24.26 11.76
C PHE A 81 -11.62 -24.30 13.29
N ASN A 82 -12.77 -24.62 13.89
CA ASN A 82 -12.87 -24.72 15.35
C ASN A 82 -12.60 -26.14 15.90
N THR A 83 -12.31 -27.10 15.03
CA THR A 83 -11.97 -28.49 15.40
C THR A 83 -10.62 -28.56 16.13
N SER A 84 -10.43 -29.61 16.94
CA SER A 84 -9.16 -29.90 17.61
C SER A 84 -8.03 -30.10 16.59
N ASP A 85 -8.30 -30.91 15.57
CA ASP A 85 -7.31 -31.35 14.59
C ASP A 85 -6.76 -30.17 13.79
N PHE A 86 -7.64 -29.22 13.43
CA PHE A 86 -7.21 -28.00 12.76
C PHE A 86 -6.30 -27.15 13.66
N LYS A 87 -6.65 -27.00 14.93
CA LYS A 87 -5.86 -26.20 15.89
C LYS A 87 -4.50 -26.84 16.17
N GLU A 88 -4.46 -28.16 16.32
CA GLU A 88 -3.22 -28.92 16.52
C GLU A 88 -2.32 -28.82 15.29
N THR A 89 -2.86 -29.07 14.10
CA THR A 89 -2.13 -28.91 12.82
C THR A 89 -1.58 -27.49 12.68
N LEU A 90 -2.37 -26.47 13.05
CA LEU A 90 -1.92 -25.08 13.01
C LEU A 90 -0.80 -24.79 14.01
N SER A 91 -0.78 -25.43 15.18
CA SER A 91 0.33 -25.29 16.15
C SER A 91 1.63 -25.85 15.57
N ILE A 92 1.56 -27.06 15.02
CA ILE A 92 2.72 -27.73 14.40
C ILE A 92 3.31 -26.85 13.28
N ILE A 93 2.47 -26.29 12.41
CA ILE A 93 2.90 -25.40 11.31
C ILE A 93 3.54 -24.11 11.83
N ARG A 94 3.07 -23.56 12.97
CA ARG A 94 3.62 -22.31 13.55
C ARG A 94 4.96 -22.50 14.24
N GLU A 95 5.21 -23.71 14.71
CA GLU A 95 6.44 -24.10 15.41
C GLU A 95 7.55 -24.59 14.45
N SER A 96 7.19 -24.86 13.19
CA SER A 96 8.09 -25.27 12.10
C SER A 96 8.73 -24.08 11.38
#